data_AF-A0A3T1B3R7-F1
#
_entry.id   AF-A0A3T1B3R7-F1
#
_cell.length_a   1.000
_cell.length_b   1.000
_cell.length_c   1.000
_cell.angle_alpha   90.00
_cell.angle_beta   90.00
_cell.angle_gamma   90.00
#
_symmetry.space_group_name_H-M   'P 1'
#
loop_
_entity.id
_entity.type
_entity.pdbx_description
1 polymer ?
#
loop_
_entity_poly.entity_id
_entity_poly.type
_entity_poly.pdbx_seq_one_letter_code
_entity_poly.pdbx_strand_id
1 'polypeptide(L)'
;MSLQYGVSLYSYTGDMYTLLTLSDAMAEIADLGATGIEILGEGNIPGYPSPPAAWIDSWHALLARYGLTPTNYGSWIDSRMWQHRDLTVDEGVSILQRDLRLAATLGFSSVRPKIGVISMDLKPHPIWDEVVSRSLDLAASLNIVICPEIHAPTPIKHEVVDEYLAFIERTGSPNFRLLIDTGIFQRSATFAKHAGLSDEAQEEGWRKPLAVPMSDLAEVLPYTHFIQAKFFDIDASLQDPQIPWDEIVATLVKHGYSGYLSSEYEGDREPYRGVEQVRRQHALLRSLEAAA
;
A
#
# COMPACT_ATOMS: atom_id res chain seq x y z
N MET A 1 -2.80 -15.68 17.03
CA MET A 1 -1.76 -15.10 16.16
C MET A 1 -1.86 -13.60 16.34
N SER A 2 -0.75 -12.87 16.36
CA SER A 2 -0.76 -11.41 16.48
C SER A 2 -0.63 -10.76 15.10
N LEU A 3 -1.23 -9.60 14.94
CA LEU A 3 -1.01 -8.69 13.82
C LEU A 3 0.45 -8.24 13.80
N GLN A 4 0.96 -7.97 12.61
CA GLN A 4 2.27 -7.35 12.42
C GLN A 4 2.09 -5.90 12.04
N TYR A 5 3.04 -5.04 12.41
CA TYR A 5 2.95 -3.60 12.21
C TYR A 5 4.11 -3.12 11.35
N GLY A 6 3.78 -2.31 10.35
CA GLY A 6 4.73 -1.65 9.49
C GLY A 6 4.30 -0.23 9.15
N VAL A 7 5.17 0.48 8.46
CA VAL A 7 4.90 1.85 8.02
C VAL A 7 5.33 2.02 6.57
N SER A 8 4.43 2.57 5.76
CA SER A 8 4.78 3.08 4.44
C SER A 8 5.51 4.41 4.60
N LEU A 9 6.67 4.56 3.97
CA LEU A 9 7.40 5.84 3.93
C LEU A 9 6.58 6.97 3.31
N TYR A 10 5.51 6.65 2.58
CA TYR A 10 4.55 7.64 2.11
C TYR A 10 3.91 8.45 3.26
N SER A 11 3.75 7.84 4.44
CA SER A 11 3.27 8.53 5.64
C SER A 11 4.13 9.76 6.00
N TYR A 12 5.39 9.76 5.60
CA TYR A 12 6.37 10.80 5.91
C TYR A 12 6.68 11.70 4.70
N THR A 13 5.98 11.59 3.57
CA THR A 13 6.34 12.27 2.30
C THR A 13 6.61 13.78 2.44
N GLY A 14 5.88 14.49 3.30
CA GLY A 14 6.11 15.93 3.53
C GLY A 14 7.46 16.27 4.21
N ASP A 15 7.98 15.32 4.99
CA ASP A 15 9.20 15.46 5.80
C ASP A 15 10.40 14.73 5.18
N MET A 16 10.16 13.74 4.31
CA MET A 16 11.20 12.94 3.68
C MET A 16 12.13 13.82 2.85
N TYR A 17 13.43 13.66 3.09
CA TYR A 17 14.53 14.39 2.45
C TYR A 17 14.55 15.90 2.68
N THR A 18 13.70 16.41 3.58
CA THR A 18 13.71 17.81 4.04
C THR A 18 14.02 17.87 5.54
N LEU A 19 13.25 17.15 6.35
CA LEU A 19 13.37 17.07 7.81
C LEU A 19 13.85 15.69 8.27
N LEU A 20 13.54 14.65 7.49
CA LEU A 20 13.91 13.26 7.78
C LEU A 20 14.79 12.70 6.66
N THR A 21 15.90 12.08 7.03
CA THR A 21 16.60 11.16 6.11
C THR A 21 15.91 9.80 6.10
N LEU A 22 16.27 8.93 5.15
CA LEU A 22 15.84 7.53 5.17
C LEU A 22 16.22 6.82 6.49
N SER A 23 17.41 7.11 7.03
CA SER A 23 17.84 6.52 8.30
C SER A 23 16.99 7.02 9.47
N ASP A 24 16.57 8.28 9.47
CA ASP A 24 15.71 8.84 10.52
C ASP A 24 14.33 8.20 10.47
N ALA A 25 13.73 8.10 9.28
CA ALA A 25 12.45 7.41 9.10
C ALA A 25 12.50 5.95 9.55
N MET A 26 13.56 5.21 9.22
CA MET A 26 13.75 3.83 9.68
C MET A 26 13.93 3.74 11.21
N ALA A 27 14.60 4.71 11.81
CA ALA A 27 14.72 4.80 13.27
C ALA A 27 13.37 5.06 13.94
N GLU A 28 12.54 5.96 13.38
CA GLU A 28 11.18 6.22 13.87
C GLU A 28 10.30 4.96 13.82
N ILE A 29 10.36 4.20 12.71
CA ILE A 29 9.61 2.93 12.57
C ILE A 29 10.05 1.92 13.64
N ALA A 30 11.36 1.77 13.85
CA ALA A 30 11.87 0.83 14.86
C ALA A 30 11.52 1.26 16.29
N ASP A 31 11.57 2.56 16.61
CA ASP A 31 11.21 3.10 17.92
C ASP A 31 9.73 2.89 18.26
N LEU A 32 8.84 2.83 17.26
CA LEU A 32 7.44 2.42 17.41
C LEU A 32 7.23 0.94 17.77
N GLY A 33 8.30 0.14 17.75
CA GLY A 33 8.25 -1.31 17.84
C GLY A 33 7.58 -1.95 16.61
N ALA A 34 7.53 -1.25 15.48
CA ALA A 34 7.11 -1.80 14.19
C ALA A 34 8.31 -2.48 13.52
N THR A 35 8.04 -3.49 12.70
CA THR A 35 9.09 -4.26 12.03
C THR A 35 8.98 -4.20 10.51
N GLY A 36 7.85 -3.74 9.96
CA GLY A 36 7.65 -3.64 8.52
C GLY A 36 8.01 -2.26 7.97
N ILE A 37 8.68 -2.22 6.82
CA ILE A 37 8.88 -0.99 6.05
C ILE A 37 8.37 -1.19 4.61
N GLU A 38 7.57 -0.24 4.15
CA GLU A 38 7.07 -0.14 2.79
C GLU A 38 7.60 1.13 2.12
N ILE A 39 7.89 1.05 0.83
CA ILE A 39 8.42 2.16 0.03
C ILE A 39 7.64 2.31 -1.28
N LEU A 40 7.72 3.50 -1.86
CA LEU A 40 7.34 3.78 -3.23
C LEU A 40 8.62 3.87 -4.08
N GLY A 41 8.79 3.00 -5.07
CA GLY A 41 10.04 2.89 -5.84
C GLY A 41 10.52 4.23 -6.40
N GLU A 42 9.68 4.86 -7.20
CA GLU A 42 9.89 6.17 -7.86
C GLU A 42 10.12 7.30 -6.86
N GLY A 43 9.50 7.22 -5.67
CA GLY A 43 9.54 8.27 -4.65
C GLY A 43 10.72 8.15 -3.68
N ASN A 44 11.22 6.92 -3.44
CA ASN A 44 12.20 6.67 -2.38
C ASN A 44 13.56 6.18 -2.88
N ILE A 45 13.66 5.62 -4.09
CA ILE A 45 14.91 5.02 -4.59
C ILE A 45 15.70 6.06 -5.41
N PRO A 46 16.89 6.47 -4.96
CA PRO A 46 17.74 7.37 -5.74
C PRO A 46 18.17 6.73 -7.06
N GLY A 47 17.98 7.44 -8.17
CA GLY A 47 18.34 6.94 -9.50
C GLY A 47 17.43 5.82 -10.00
N TYR A 48 16.20 5.71 -9.47
CA TYR A 48 15.21 4.75 -9.96
C TYR A 48 15.11 4.77 -11.51
N PRO A 49 15.10 3.60 -12.17
CA PRO A 49 15.03 2.24 -11.60
C PRO A 49 16.39 1.56 -11.42
N SER A 50 17.50 2.31 -11.42
CA SER A 50 18.87 1.76 -11.36
C SER A 50 19.67 2.40 -10.22
N PRO A 51 19.33 2.10 -8.95
CA PRO A 51 20.04 2.67 -7.82
C PRO A 51 21.52 2.24 -7.80
N PRO A 52 22.42 3.12 -7.31
CA PRO A 52 23.82 2.75 -7.12
C PRO A 52 23.99 1.57 -6.16
N ALA A 53 24.97 0.69 -6.42
CA ALA A 53 25.24 -0.46 -5.55
C ALA A 53 25.49 -0.06 -4.09
N ALA A 54 26.23 1.04 -3.85
CA ALA A 54 26.49 1.56 -2.51
C ALA A 54 25.20 1.98 -1.76
N TRP A 55 24.16 2.41 -2.47
CA TRP A 55 22.87 2.70 -1.86
C TRP A 55 22.14 1.42 -1.47
N ILE A 56 22.18 0.38 -2.31
CA ILE A 56 21.62 -0.95 -2.00
C ILE A 56 22.31 -1.54 -0.76
N ASP A 57 23.64 -1.43 -0.66
CA ASP A 57 24.40 -1.88 0.51
C ASP A 57 23.98 -1.11 1.76
N SER A 58 23.78 0.21 1.64
CA SER A 58 23.33 1.06 2.74
C SER A 58 21.89 0.73 3.17
N TRP A 59 20.99 0.44 2.21
CA TRP A 59 19.62 -0.01 2.48
C TRP A 59 19.60 -1.26 3.34
N HIS A 60 20.34 -2.31 2.92
CA HIS A 60 20.43 -3.56 3.68
C HIS A 60 21.10 -3.38 5.05
N ALA A 61 22.13 -2.52 5.14
CA ALA A 61 22.76 -2.19 6.41
C ALA A 61 21.80 -1.49 7.38
N LEU A 62 20.94 -0.59 6.88
CA LEU A 62 19.93 0.09 7.70
C LEU A 62 18.81 -0.87 8.12
N LEU A 63 18.34 -1.74 7.23
CA LEU A 63 17.37 -2.79 7.58
C LEU A 63 17.89 -3.64 8.74
N ALA A 64 19.14 -4.11 8.64
CA ALA A 64 19.77 -4.89 9.69
C ALA A 64 19.96 -4.10 11.00
N ARG A 65 20.38 -2.83 10.91
CA ARG A 65 20.57 -1.96 12.08
C ARG A 65 19.30 -1.74 12.87
N TYR A 66 18.17 -1.53 12.18
CA TYR A 66 16.89 -1.19 12.79
C TYR A 66 15.95 -2.38 12.95
N GLY A 67 16.38 -3.59 12.54
CA GLY A 67 15.56 -4.80 12.65
C GLY A 67 14.30 -4.76 11.79
N LEU A 68 14.37 -4.10 10.63
CA LEU A 68 13.24 -3.90 9.73
C LEU A 68 13.22 -4.96 8.62
N THR A 69 12.01 -5.35 8.26
CA THR A 69 11.69 -6.25 7.15
C THR A 69 11.05 -5.44 6.03
N PRO A 70 11.60 -5.46 4.81
CA PRO A 70 10.97 -4.87 3.64
C PRO A 70 9.68 -5.64 3.30
N THR A 71 8.52 -4.99 3.41
CA THR A 71 7.23 -5.64 3.30
C THR A 71 6.63 -5.53 1.91
N ASN A 72 6.18 -4.33 1.54
CA ASN A 72 5.55 -4.03 0.27
C ASN A 72 6.33 -2.99 -0.53
N TYR A 73 6.49 -3.25 -1.82
CA TYR A 73 7.13 -2.37 -2.78
C TYR A 73 6.08 -1.75 -3.70
N GLY A 74 5.82 -0.45 -3.57
CA GLY A 74 4.96 0.29 -4.48
C GLY A 74 5.66 0.56 -5.81
N SER A 75 5.01 0.21 -6.91
CA SER A 75 5.48 0.49 -8.28
C SER A 75 4.36 1.04 -9.15
N TRP A 76 4.67 1.51 -10.37
CA TRP A 76 3.67 1.99 -11.32
C TRP A 76 3.81 1.30 -12.68
N ILE A 77 2.66 1.03 -13.29
CA ILE A 77 2.56 0.73 -14.71
C ILE A 77 1.79 1.89 -15.32
N ASP A 78 2.49 2.97 -15.65
CA ASP A 78 1.89 4.16 -16.26
C ASP A 78 1.50 3.87 -17.71
N SER A 79 0.34 3.23 -17.87
CA SER A 79 -0.21 2.82 -19.16
C SER A 79 -0.40 3.98 -20.13
N ARG A 80 -0.42 5.24 -19.64
CA ARG A 80 -0.60 6.46 -20.44
C ARG A 80 0.58 7.42 -20.33
N MET A 81 1.79 6.89 -20.10
CA MET A 81 3.00 7.72 -19.99
C MET A 81 3.26 8.59 -21.22
N TRP A 82 2.72 8.23 -22.40
CA TRP A 82 2.82 9.01 -23.63
C TRP A 82 1.49 9.70 -23.98
N GLN A 83 1.55 10.97 -24.38
CA GLN A 83 0.34 11.74 -24.74
C GLN A 83 -0.42 11.19 -25.96
N HIS A 84 0.28 10.49 -26.86
CA HIS A 84 -0.24 10.11 -28.18
C HIS A 84 -0.53 8.62 -28.34
N ARG A 85 -0.23 7.80 -27.32
CA ARG A 85 -0.48 6.36 -27.33
C ARG A 85 -0.44 5.79 -25.91
N ASP A 86 -1.11 4.66 -25.73
CA ASP A 86 -0.93 3.85 -24.53
C ASP A 86 0.34 2.98 -24.64
N LEU A 87 0.76 2.39 -23.51
CA LEU A 87 1.76 1.34 -23.48
C LEU A 87 1.27 0.09 -24.22
N THR A 88 2.20 -0.59 -24.89
CA THR A 88 1.99 -1.96 -25.34
C THR A 88 2.08 -2.94 -24.18
N VAL A 89 1.54 -4.15 -24.34
CA VAL A 89 1.69 -5.21 -23.35
C VAL A 89 3.16 -5.52 -23.08
N ASP A 90 4.01 -5.58 -24.12
CA ASP A 90 5.44 -5.87 -23.96
C ASP A 90 6.16 -4.80 -23.11
N GLU A 91 5.82 -3.53 -23.30
CA GLU A 91 6.35 -2.44 -22.47
C GLU A 91 5.87 -2.57 -21.02
N GLY A 92 4.59 -2.85 -20.80
CA GLY A 92 4.03 -3.08 -19.47
C GLY A 92 4.67 -4.27 -18.74
N VAL A 93 4.89 -5.39 -19.45
CA VAL A 93 5.63 -6.55 -18.93
C VAL A 93 7.06 -6.16 -18.57
N SER A 94 7.76 -5.43 -19.44
CA SER A 94 9.13 -4.99 -19.16
C SER A 94 9.22 -4.12 -17.91
N ILE A 95 8.25 -3.22 -17.69
CA ILE A 95 8.17 -2.37 -16.50
C ILE A 95 7.92 -3.20 -15.25
N LEU A 96 6.84 -4.01 -15.24
CA LEU A 96 6.50 -4.83 -14.07
C LEU A 96 7.64 -5.79 -13.71
N GLN A 97 8.23 -6.47 -14.69
CA GLN A 97 9.32 -7.40 -14.44
C GLN A 97 10.61 -6.71 -13.98
N ARG A 98 10.89 -5.49 -14.43
CA ARG A 98 12.00 -4.68 -13.91
C ARG A 98 11.79 -4.43 -12.42
N ASP A 99 10.59 -4.02 -12.03
CA ASP A 99 10.28 -3.68 -10.64
C ASP A 99 10.23 -4.92 -9.75
N LEU A 100 9.78 -6.07 -10.25
CA LEU A 100 9.91 -7.36 -9.55
C LEU A 100 11.38 -7.68 -9.22
N ARG A 101 12.30 -7.49 -10.17
CA ARG A 101 13.74 -7.75 -9.94
C ARG A 101 14.36 -6.76 -8.97
N LEU A 102 13.96 -5.49 -9.05
CA LEU A 102 14.44 -4.47 -8.12
C LEU A 102 13.91 -4.71 -6.71
N ALA A 103 12.62 -5.02 -6.56
CA ALA A 103 12.01 -5.41 -5.29
C ALA A 103 12.73 -6.62 -4.66
N ALA A 104 13.01 -7.65 -5.45
CA ALA A 104 13.80 -8.81 -5.00
C ALA A 104 15.22 -8.43 -4.55
N THR A 105 15.88 -7.55 -5.28
CA THR A 105 17.23 -7.04 -4.94
C THR A 105 17.23 -6.29 -3.59
N LEU A 106 16.13 -5.60 -3.28
CA LEU A 106 15.94 -4.86 -2.03
C LEU A 106 15.33 -5.71 -0.91
N GLY A 107 15.03 -6.99 -1.16
CA GLY A 107 14.55 -7.95 -0.18
C GLY A 107 13.03 -8.00 0.02
N PHE A 108 12.24 -7.28 -0.78
CA PHE A 108 10.78 -7.29 -0.67
C PHE A 108 10.18 -8.62 -1.14
N SER A 109 9.09 -9.04 -0.50
CA SER A 109 8.30 -10.22 -0.88
C SER A 109 6.97 -9.88 -1.56
N SER A 110 6.66 -8.60 -1.70
CA SER A 110 5.40 -8.12 -2.27
C SER A 110 5.65 -6.89 -3.13
N VAL A 111 4.96 -6.81 -4.27
CA VAL A 111 4.93 -5.65 -5.15
C VAL A 111 3.47 -5.24 -5.36
N ARG A 112 3.17 -3.97 -5.06
CA ARG A 112 1.88 -3.34 -5.34
C ARG A 112 2.02 -2.45 -6.57
N PRO A 113 1.72 -2.97 -7.78
CA PRO A 113 1.71 -2.12 -8.96
C PRO A 113 0.47 -1.23 -8.95
N LYS A 114 0.67 0.07 -9.06
CA LYS A 114 -0.36 1.00 -9.49
C LYS A 114 -0.51 0.86 -11.00
N ILE A 115 -1.42 0.00 -11.40
CA ILE A 115 -1.78 -0.20 -12.79
C ILE A 115 -2.53 1.06 -13.25
N GLY A 116 -2.12 1.67 -14.36
CA GLY A 116 -2.81 2.83 -14.91
C GLY A 116 -4.30 2.54 -15.09
N VAL A 117 -5.15 3.52 -14.78
CA VAL A 117 -6.62 3.38 -14.78
C VAL A 117 -7.25 4.20 -15.89
N ILE A 118 -8.44 3.80 -16.34
CA ILE A 118 -9.16 4.43 -17.47
C ILE A 118 -10.49 5.07 -17.08
N SER A 119 -10.85 5.04 -15.80
CA SER A 119 -12.09 5.58 -15.27
C SER A 119 -11.91 6.13 -13.85
N MET A 120 -12.88 6.91 -13.38
CA MET A 120 -12.84 7.52 -12.04
C MET A 120 -12.98 6.52 -10.90
N ASP A 121 -13.72 5.43 -11.12
CA ASP A 121 -13.83 4.26 -10.23
C ASP A 121 -12.64 3.30 -10.35
N LEU A 122 -11.54 3.75 -10.98
CA LEU A 122 -10.24 3.09 -11.06
C LEU A 122 -10.21 1.74 -11.78
N LYS A 123 -11.00 1.59 -12.85
CA LYS A 123 -10.88 0.41 -13.72
C LYS A 123 -9.48 0.36 -14.33
N PRO A 124 -8.73 -0.75 -14.17
CA PRO A 124 -7.38 -0.85 -14.67
C PRO A 124 -7.38 -0.84 -16.21
N HIS A 125 -6.29 -0.34 -16.79
CA HIS A 125 -6.09 -0.33 -18.23
C HIS A 125 -6.14 -1.76 -18.79
N PRO A 126 -6.78 -2.03 -19.94
CA PRO A 126 -7.03 -3.40 -20.43
C PRO A 126 -5.81 -4.30 -20.64
N ILE A 127 -4.60 -3.73 -20.69
CA ILE A 127 -3.35 -4.50 -20.78
C ILE A 127 -2.99 -5.23 -19.48
N TRP A 128 -3.64 -4.90 -18.36
CA TRP A 128 -3.25 -5.35 -17.03
C TRP A 128 -3.20 -6.89 -16.92
N ASP A 129 -4.20 -7.59 -17.44
CA ASP A 129 -4.33 -9.04 -17.29
C ASP A 129 -3.15 -9.74 -17.98
N GLU A 130 -2.85 -9.39 -19.23
CA GLU A 130 -1.76 -10.00 -19.97
C GLU A 130 -0.39 -9.62 -19.40
N VAL A 131 -0.22 -8.36 -18.95
CA VAL A 131 1.01 -7.88 -18.30
C VAL A 131 1.31 -8.67 -17.03
N VAL A 132 0.30 -8.87 -16.17
CA VAL A 132 0.43 -9.65 -14.94
C VAL A 132 0.64 -11.12 -15.28
N SER A 133 -0.20 -11.71 -16.16
CA SER A 133 -0.11 -13.12 -16.58
C SER A 133 1.29 -13.49 -17.06
N ARG A 134 1.90 -12.66 -17.92
CA ARG A 134 3.26 -12.87 -18.46
C ARG A 134 4.37 -12.59 -17.45
N SER A 135 4.04 -12.10 -16.26
CA SER A 135 4.99 -11.81 -15.18
C SER A 135 4.89 -12.80 -14.01
N LEU A 136 3.88 -13.69 -13.99
CA LEU A 136 3.66 -14.64 -12.89
C LEU A 136 4.83 -15.62 -12.70
N ASP A 137 5.41 -16.15 -13.77
CA ASP A 137 6.54 -17.08 -13.67
C ASP A 137 7.77 -16.42 -13.03
N LEU A 138 8.03 -15.15 -13.38
CA LEU A 138 9.11 -14.38 -12.77
C LEU A 138 8.81 -14.10 -11.30
N ALA A 139 7.59 -13.65 -10.99
CA ALA A 139 7.16 -13.40 -9.61
C ALA A 139 7.31 -14.66 -8.74
N ALA A 140 6.92 -15.82 -9.25
CA ALA A 140 7.11 -17.12 -8.60
C ALA A 140 8.60 -17.44 -8.37
N SER A 141 9.46 -17.22 -9.38
CA SER A 141 10.90 -17.47 -9.27
C SER A 141 11.61 -16.57 -8.25
N LEU A 142 11.07 -15.37 -8.03
CA LEU A 142 11.57 -14.38 -7.07
C LEU A 142 10.89 -14.47 -5.69
N ASN A 143 9.90 -15.37 -5.52
CA ASN A 143 9.05 -15.46 -4.33
C ASN A 143 8.37 -14.12 -3.97
N ILE A 144 7.86 -13.42 -4.99
CA ILE A 144 7.14 -12.15 -4.84
C ILE A 144 5.66 -12.37 -5.13
N VAL A 145 4.80 -11.75 -4.32
CA VAL A 145 3.37 -11.63 -4.59
C VAL A 145 3.09 -10.29 -5.25
N ILE A 146 2.43 -10.31 -6.40
CA ILE A 146 1.88 -9.11 -7.03
C ILE A 146 0.51 -8.84 -6.39
N CYS A 147 0.33 -7.67 -5.80
CA CYS A 147 -0.91 -7.33 -5.10
C CYS A 147 -1.44 -5.93 -5.48
N PRO A 148 -2.24 -5.81 -6.55
CA PRO A 148 -2.91 -4.55 -6.83
C PRO A 148 -3.83 -4.17 -5.68
N GLU A 149 -3.91 -2.87 -5.46
CA GLU A 149 -4.62 -2.27 -4.32
C GLU A 149 -6.10 -2.06 -4.63
N ILE A 150 -6.96 -2.49 -3.71
CA ILE A 150 -8.37 -2.09 -3.65
C ILE A 150 -8.47 -0.91 -2.68
N HIS A 151 -8.67 0.28 -3.24
CA HIS A 151 -8.77 1.53 -2.48
C HIS A 151 -9.85 2.45 -3.05
N ALA A 152 -10.23 3.46 -2.27
CA ALA A 152 -11.24 4.43 -2.68
C ALA A 152 -10.82 5.15 -3.97
N PRO A 153 -11.73 5.36 -4.94
CA PRO A 153 -13.19 5.16 -4.86
C PRO A 153 -13.72 3.77 -5.23
N THR A 154 -12.88 2.74 -5.37
CA THR A 154 -13.32 1.37 -5.69
C THR A 154 -13.68 0.59 -4.41
N PRO A 155 -14.96 0.20 -4.19
CA PRO A 155 -15.34 -0.66 -3.07
C PRO A 155 -14.99 -2.14 -3.34
N ILE A 156 -15.12 -3.00 -2.33
CA ILE A 156 -14.92 -4.45 -2.48
C ILE A 156 -15.91 -5.06 -3.48
N LYS A 157 -17.19 -4.66 -3.43
CA LYS A 157 -18.20 -5.11 -4.38
C LYS A 157 -18.15 -4.26 -5.64
N HIS A 158 -17.24 -4.61 -6.53
CA HIS A 158 -16.99 -3.90 -7.77
C HIS A 158 -16.42 -4.83 -8.85
N GLU A 159 -16.71 -4.55 -10.12
CA GLU A 159 -16.28 -5.39 -11.25
C GLU A 159 -14.75 -5.58 -11.31
N VAL A 160 -13.98 -4.58 -10.88
CA VAL A 160 -12.51 -4.66 -10.80
C VAL A 160 -12.06 -5.75 -9.82
N VAL A 161 -12.74 -5.85 -8.68
CA VAL A 161 -12.43 -6.87 -7.67
C VAL A 161 -12.88 -8.23 -8.17
N ASP A 162 -14.05 -8.31 -8.82
CA ASP A 162 -14.53 -9.56 -9.45
C ASP A 162 -13.54 -10.06 -10.52
N GLU A 163 -12.99 -9.17 -11.35
CA GLU A 163 -11.95 -9.50 -12.33
C GLU A 163 -10.66 -10.01 -11.70
N TYR A 164 -10.20 -9.39 -10.61
CA TYR A 164 -9.02 -9.87 -9.88
C TYR A 164 -9.26 -11.22 -9.20
N LEU A 165 -10.44 -11.45 -8.61
CA LEU A 165 -10.81 -12.74 -8.03
C LEU A 165 -10.89 -13.82 -9.11
N ALA A 166 -11.52 -13.53 -10.25
CA ALA A 166 -11.56 -14.42 -11.40
C ALA A 166 -10.16 -14.72 -11.95
N PHE A 167 -9.25 -13.75 -11.94
CA PHE A 167 -7.84 -13.94 -12.31
C PHE A 167 -7.12 -14.89 -11.34
N ILE A 168 -7.32 -14.72 -10.02
CA ILE A 168 -6.77 -15.61 -9.00
C ILE A 168 -7.25 -17.04 -9.22
N GLU A 169 -8.55 -17.23 -9.42
CA GLU A 169 -9.15 -18.55 -9.68
C GLU A 169 -8.65 -19.16 -10.98
N ARG A 170 -8.64 -18.39 -12.08
CA ARG A 170 -8.24 -18.84 -13.41
C ARG A 170 -6.77 -19.26 -13.46
N THR A 171 -5.89 -18.52 -12.79
CA THR A 171 -4.44 -18.80 -12.82
C THR A 171 -4.02 -19.81 -11.76
N GLY A 172 -4.73 -19.89 -10.63
CA GLY A 172 -4.35 -20.70 -9.48
C GLY A 172 -3.01 -20.32 -8.84
N SER A 173 -2.41 -19.20 -9.27
CA SER A 173 -1.08 -18.79 -8.84
C SER A 173 -1.14 -18.23 -7.41
N PRO A 174 -0.20 -18.59 -6.52
CA PRO A 174 -0.07 -17.94 -5.22
C PRO A 174 0.57 -16.54 -5.31
N ASN A 175 1.16 -16.18 -6.46
CA ASN A 175 1.93 -14.96 -6.67
C ASN A 175 1.09 -13.77 -7.17
N PHE A 176 -0.25 -13.88 -7.14
CA PHE A 176 -1.16 -12.75 -7.35
C PHE A 176 -2.27 -12.77 -6.31
N ARG A 177 -2.43 -11.69 -5.55
CA ARG A 177 -3.39 -11.56 -4.44
C ARG A 177 -3.91 -10.12 -4.37
N LEU A 178 -4.83 -9.85 -3.46
CA LEU A 178 -5.33 -8.50 -3.22
C LEU A 178 -4.46 -7.79 -2.17
N LEU A 179 -4.31 -6.48 -2.32
CA LEU A 179 -3.97 -5.58 -1.23
C LEU A 179 -5.24 -4.80 -0.88
N ILE A 180 -5.63 -4.78 0.39
CA ILE A 180 -6.80 -4.02 0.85
C ILE A 180 -6.33 -2.74 1.53
N ASP A 181 -6.86 -1.62 1.06
CA ASP A 181 -6.66 -0.33 1.69
C ASP A 181 -7.81 0.03 2.63
N THR A 182 -7.51 0.38 3.87
CA THR A 182 -8.55 0.66 4.87
C THR A 182 -9.33 1.95 4.63
N GLY A 183 -8.90 2.81 3.70
CA GLY A 183 -9.65 3.99 3.28
C GLY A 183 -11.03 3.65 2.70
N ILE A 184 -11.25 2.44 2.16
CA ILE A 184 -12.57 2.01 1.68
C ILE A 184 -13.61 1.87 2.80
N PHE A 185 -13.18 1.77 4.06
CA PHE A 185 -14.06 1.67 5.22
C PHE A 185 -14.45 3.03 5.82
N GLN A 186 -13.89 4.12 5.28
CA GLN A 186 -14.19 5.48 5.69
C GLN A 186 -15.71 5.75 5.69
N ARG A 187 -16.23 6.28 6.81
CA ARG A 187 -17.65 6.59 7.05
C ARG A 187 -18.00 8.07 6.93
N SER A 188 -17.02 8.94 7.08
CA SER A 188 -17.19 10.39 7.00
C SER A 188 -16.10 11.00 6.13
N ALA A 189 -16.40 12.11 5.47
CA ALA A 189 -15.42 12.74 4.59
C ALA A 189 -14.25 13.30 5.40
N THR A 190 -13.04 13.18 4.86
CA THR A 190 -11.85 13.86 5.37
C THR A 190 -11.69 15.22 4.71
N PHE A 191 -11.15 16.18 5.46
CA PHE A 191 -10.89 17.54 4.98
C PHE A 191 -9.40 17.77 4.65
N ALA A 192 -8.58 16.74 4.79
CA ALA A 192 -7.15 16.81 4.49
C ALA A 192 -6.93 17.21 3.02
N LYS A 193 -6.01 18.15 2.77
CA LYS A 193 -5.76 18.69 1.42
C LYS A 193 -4.47 18.15 0.83
N HIS A 194 -4.57 17.55 -0.35
CA HIS A 194 -3.42 17.19 -1.18
C HIS A 194 -3.26 18.22 -2.30
N ALA A 195 -2.13 18.92 -2.32
CA ALA A 195 -1.82 19.87 -3.38
C ALA A 195 -1.66 19.13 -4.73
N GLY A 196 -2.09 19.77 -5.82
CA GLY A 196 -1.89 19.24 -7.19
C GLY A 196 -3.05 18.42 -7.77
N LEU A 197 -4.13 18.18 -7.00
CA LEU A 197 -5.37 17.58 -7.50
C LEU A 197 -6.46 18.65 -7.72
N SER A 198 -7.32 18.46 -8.72
CA SER A 198 -8.52 19.30 -8.87
C SER A 198 -9.48 19.08 -7.70
N ASP A 199 -10.37 20.05 -7.44
CA ASP A 199 -11.37 19.91 -6.37
C ASP A 199 -12.29 18.70 -6.63
N GLU A 200 -12.71 18.49 -7.89
CA GLU A 200 -13.50 17.33 -8.31
C GLU A 200 -12.77 16.00 -8.03
N ALA A 201 -11.49 15.90 -8.36
CA ALA A 201 -10.71 14.68 -8.12
C ALA A 201 -10.53 14.40 -6.61
N GLN A 202 -10.49 15.45 -5.78
CA GLN A 202 -10.44 15.31 -4.33
C GLN A 202 -11.79 14.86 -3.77
N GLU A 203 -12.90 15.46 -4.22
CA GLU A 203 -14.25 15.20 -3.73
C GLU A 203 -14.81 13.84 -4.17
N GLU A 204 -14.60 13.46 -5.43
CA GLU A 204 -15.10 12.19 -5.99
C GLU A 204 -14.11 11.03 -5.82
N GLY A 205 -12.88 11.31 -5.39
CA GLY A 205 -11.83 10.32 -5.15
C GLY A 205 -11.81 9.82 -3.70
N TRP A 206 -10.61 9.83 -3.11
CA TRP A 206 -10.34 9.26 -1.80
C TRP A 206 -11.08 9.91 -0.62
N ARG A 207 -11.57 11.16 -0.76
CA ARG A 207 -12.36 11.80 0.31
C ARG A 207 -13.78 11.28 0.39
N LYS A 208 -14.29 10.61 -0.65
CA LYS A 208 -15.65 10.11 -0.68
C LYS A 208 -15.78 8.88 0.22
N PRO A 209 -16.61 8.94 1.28
CA PRO A 209 -16.81 7.78 2.14
C PRO A 209 -17.53 6.67 1.37
N LEU A 210 -16.92 5.49 1.34
CA LEU A 210 -17.56 4.30 0.77
C LEU A 210 -18.29 3.47 1.84
N ALA A 211 -17.89 3.59 3.11
CA ALA A 211 -18.45 2.86 4.24
C ALA A 211 -18.62 1.35 3.95
N VAL A 212 -17.62 0.73 3.30
CA VAL A 212 -17.71 -0.68 2.91
C VAL A 212 -18.00 -1.56 4.15
N PRO A 213 -18.96 -2.49 4.07
CA PRO A 213 -19.27 -3.37 5.19
C PRO A 213 -18.09 -4.29 5.58
N MET A 214 -17.91 -4.55 6.88
CA MET A 214 -16.91 -5.52 7.36
C MET A 214 -17.15 -6.95 6.87
N SER A 215 -18.39 -7.30 6.50
CA SER A 215 -18.70 -8.58 5.86
C SER A 215 -17.95 -8.76 4.55
N ASP A 216 -17.76 -7.67 3.81
CA ASP A 216 -17.10 -7.69 2.51
C ASP A 216 -15.60 -7.87 2.70
N LEU A 217 -15.02 -7.22 3.73
CA LEU A 217 -13.64 -7.50 4.17
C LEU A 217 -13.47 -8.98 4.50
N ALA A 218 -14.35 -9.52 5.34
CA ALA A 218 -14.31 -10.93 5.74
C ALA A 218 -14.36 -11.89 4.54
N GLU A 219 -15.14 -11.56 3.51
CA GLU A 219 -15.26 -12.36 2.29
C GLU A 219 -13.98 -12.38 1.45
N VAL A 220 -13.26 -11.24 1.35
CA VAL A 220 -12.05 -11.15 0.53
C VAL A 220 -10.75 -11.46 1.28
N LEU A 221 -10.76 -11.52 2.62
CA LEU A 221 -9.58 -11.85 3.43
C LEU A 221 -8.80 -13.10 2.97
N PRO A 222 -9.42 -14.21 2.53
CA PRO A 222 -8.70 -15.36 1.99
C PRO A 222 -7.86 -15.06 0.74
N TYR A 223 -8.18 -13.99 0.02
CA TYR A 223 -7.48 -13.53 -1.18
C TYR A 223 -6.52 -12.35 -0.90
N THR A 224 -6.51 -11.83 0.33
CA THR A 224 -5.70 -10.66 0.72
C THR A 224 -4.31 -11.07 1.18
N HIS A 225 -3.29 -10.50 0.55
CA HIS A 225 -1.88 -10.66 0.96
C HIS A 225 -1.44 -9.58 1.94
N PHE A 226 -1.89 -8.33 1.72
CA PHE A 226 -1.36 -7.17 2.41
C PHE A 226 -2.48 -6.19 2.75
N ILE A 227 -2.35 -5.46 3.86
CA ILE A 227 -3.29 -4.40 4.24
C ILE A 227 -2.53 -3.09 4.37
N GLN A 228 -2.92 -2.12 3.56
CA GLN A 228 -2.54 -0.73 3.74
C GLN A 228 -3.48 -0.13 4.79
N ALA A 229 -2.92 0.20 5.95
CA ALA A 229 -3.64 0.81 7.06
C ALA A 229 -3.72 2.34 6.85
N LYS A 230 -4.37 2.76 5.76
CA LYS A 230 -4.65 4.16 5.45
C LYS A 230 -5.50 4.83 6.52
N PHE A 231 -5.15 6.07 6.87
CA PHE A 231 -5.84 6.90 7.85
C PHE A 231 -5.50 8.39 7.68
N PHE A 232 -6.26 9.27 8.34
CA PHE A 232 -6.19 10.72 8.10
C PHE A 232 -5.90 11.57 9.34
N ASP A 233 -6.56 11.31 10.47
CA ASP A 233 -6.41 12.13 11.67
C ASP A 233 -6.84 11.35 12.90
N ILE A 234 -5.89 10.76 13.64
CA ILE A 234 -6.16 10.18 14.96
C ILE A 234 -6.10 11.29 16.00
N ASP A 235 -7.18 11.47 16.75
CA ASP A 235 -7.28 12.52 17.76
C ASP A 235 -6.45 12.23 19.02
N ALA A 236 -6.41 13.18 19.96
CA ALA A 236 -5.65 13.06 21.20
C ALA A 236 -6.21 12.00 22.18
N SER A 237 -7.44 11.52 21.94
CA SER A 237 -8.06 10.43 22.70
C SER A 237 -7.87 9.07 22.02
N LEU A 238 -6.99 9.00 21.01
CA LEU A 238 -6.73 7.83 20.18
C LEU A 238 -7.99 7.34 19.45
N GLN A 239 -8.81 8.25 18.93
CA GLN A 239 -9.97 7.90 18.10
C GLN A 239 -9.75 8.38 16.66
N ASP A 240 -10.20 7.58 15.69
CA ASP A 240 -10.27 7.97 14.29
C ASP A 240 -11.73 8.35 13.96
N PRO A 241 -12.01 9.62 13.60
CA PRO A 241 -13.37 10.06 13.33
C PRO A 241 -13.89 9.60 11.95
N GLN A 242 -13.02 9.08 11.07
CA GLN A 242 -13.37 8.65 9.72
C GLN A 242 -13.44 7.13 9.58
N ILE A 243 -12.51 6.40 10.19
CA ILE A 243 -12.30 4.97 9.94
C ILE A 243 -12.68 4.14 11.18
N PRO A 244 -13.55 3.13 11.05
CA PRO A 244 -13.99 2.29 12.16
C PRO A 244 -12.93 1.23 12.53
N TRP A 245 -11.82 1.65 13.12
CA TRP A 245 -10.69 0.76 13.44
C TRP A 245 -11.04 -0.37 14.39
N ASP A 246 -11.96 -0.15 15.32
CA ASP A 246 -12.46 -1.17 16.24
C ASP A 246 -13.09 -2.35 15.50
N GLU A 247 -13.95 -2.06 14.51
CA GLU A 247 -14.59 -3.06 13.68
C GLU A 247 -13.61 -3.75 12.72
N ILE A 248 -12.66 -2.99 12.16
CA ILE A 248 -11.62 -3.52 11.27
C ILE A 248 -10.74 -4.50 12.05
N VAL A 249 -10.14 -4.08 13.17
CA VAL A 249 -9.24 -4.93 13.97
C VAL A 249 -9.98 -6.16 14.49
N ALA A 250 -11.21 -6.02 15.00
CA ALA A 250 -12.02 -7.16 15.43
C ALA A 250 -12.28 -8.14 14.29
N THR A 251 -12.55 -7.65 13.07
CA THR A 251 -12.76 -8.50 11.89
C THR A 251 -11.49 -9.25 11.50
N LEU A 252 -10.34 -8.58 11.50
CA LEU A 252 -9.04 -9.19 11.18
C LEU A 252 -8.66 -10.28 12.18
N VAL A 253 -8.78 -10.01 13.48
CA VAL A 253 -8.48 -10.96 14.55
C VAL A 253 -9.43 -12.16 14.47
N LYS A 254 -10.74 -11.92 14.32
CA LYS A 254 -11.77 -12.97 14.21
C LYS A 254 -11.52 -13.93 13.06
N HIS A 255 -11.03 -13.42 11.92
CA HIS A 255 -10.76 -14.24 10.72
C HIS A 255 -9.30 -14.68 10.61
N GLY A 256 -8.48 -14.46 11.65
CA GLY A 256 -7.12 -15.00 11.74
C GLY A 256 -6.10 -14.35 10.82
N TYR A 257 -6.33 -13.10 10.39
CA TYR A 257 -5.30 -12.34 9.66
C TYR A 257 -4.09 -12.11 10.57
N SER A 258 -2.89 -12.36 10.04
CA SER A 258 -1.61 -12.25 10.78
C SER A 258 -0.52 -11.54 9.98
N GLY A 259 -0.90 -10.90 8.87
CA GLY A 259 0.01 -10.11 8.05
C GLY A 259 0.28 -8.73 8.64
N TYR A 260 0.96 -7.91 7.86
CA TYR A 260 1.27 -6.53 8.22
C TYR A 260 0.07 -5.61 8.03
N LEU A 261 -0.17 -4.76 9.01
CA LEU A 261 -0.88 -3.49 8.87
C LEU A 261 0.16 -2.40 8.62
N SER A 262 0.24 -1.91 7.38
CA SER A 262 1.22 -0.89 6.99
C SER A 262 0.60 0.51 7.03
N SER A 263 0.97 1.31 8.02
CA SER A 263 0.44 2.67 8.18
C SER A 263 0.69 3.53 6.94
N GLU A 264 -0.39 4.09 6.40
CA GLU A 264 -0.36 5.08 5.32
C GLU A 264 -1.10 6.34 5.74
N TYR A 265 -0.35 7.30 6.27
CA TYR A 265 -0.93 8.59 6.65
C TYR A 265 -1.24 9.43 5.40
N GLU A 266 -2.50 9.85 5.25
CA GLU A 266 -3.02 10.70 4.16
C GLU A 266 -3.66 12.01 4.67
N GLY A 267 -3.35 12.39 5.91
CA GLY A 267 -3.79 13.66 6.49
C GLY A 267 -2.96 14.87 6.06
N ASP A 268 -3.11 15.96 6.82
CA ASP A 268 -2.39 17.21 6.61
C ASP A 268 -0.87 17.04 6.75
N ARG A 269 -0.11 17.63 5.82
CA ARG A 269 1.34 17.45 5.70
C ARG A 269 2.16 18.55 6.39
N GLU A 270 1.73 18.96 7.58
CA GLU A 270 2.52 19.86 8.43
C GLU A 270 3.81 19.15 8.93
N PRO A 271 4.91 19.89 9.15
CA PRO A 271 6.17 19.32 9.65
C PRO A 271 5.98 18.36 10.84
N TYR A 272 6.54 17.16 10.73
CA TYR A 272 6.47 16.08 11.74
C TYR A 272 5.07 15.51 12.02
N ARG A 273 4.02 16.01 11.35
CA ARG A 273 2.65 15.52 11.60
C ARG A 273 2.48 14.06 11.19
N GLY A 274 3.11 13.65 10.11
CA GLY A 274 3.10 12.24 9.69
C GLY A 274 3.71 11.30 10.75
N VAL A 275 4.84 11.69 11.35
CA VAL A 275 5.45 10.94 12.45
C VAL A 275 4.48 10.82 13.62
N GLU A 276 3.99 11.96 14.09
CA GLU A 276 3.07 12.06 15.23
C GLU A 276 1.81 11.22 15.04
N GLN A 277 1.20 11.29 13.85
CA GLN A 277 -0.05 10.59 13.55
C GLN A 277 0.15 9.08 13.42
N VAL A 278 1.27 8.62 12.86
CA VAL A 278 1.62 7.19 12.85
C VAL A 278 1.77 6.67 14.28
N ARG A 279 2.36 7.44 15.21
CA ARG A 279 2.44 7.04 16.62
C ARG A 279 1.08 6.85 17.26
N ARG A 280 0.15 7.78 17.03
CA ARG A 280 -1.22 7.66 17.54
C ARG A 280 -1.95 6.46 16.95
N GLN A 281 -1.83 6.23 15.64
CA GLN A 281 -2.46 5.08 14.99
C GLN A 281 -1.92 3.76 15.56
N HIS A 282 -0.61 3.61 15.73
CA HIS A 282 -0.04 2.41 16.32
C HIS A 282 -0.51 2.19 17.77
N ALA A 283 -0.63 3.25 18.56
CA ALA A 283 -1.18 3.15 19.92
C ALA A 283 -2.64 2.67 19.89
N LEU A 284 -3.48 3.26 19.02
CA LEU A 284 -4.87 2.84 18.80
C LEU A 284 -4.95 1.36 18.40
N LEU A 285 -4.29 0.96 17.30
CA LEU A 285 -4.38 -0.39 16.76
C LEU A 285 -3.95 -1.46 17.77
N ARG A 286 -2.87 -1.21 18.51
CA ARG A 286 -2.37 -2.15 19.53
C ARG A 286 -3.33 -2.26 20.72
N SER A 287 -3.96 -1.15 21.12
CA SER A 287 -4.98 -1.18 22.18
C SER A 287 -6.21 -1.99 21.78
N LEU A 288 -6.62 -1.90 20.51
CA LEU A 288 -7.74 -2.66 19.97
C LEU A 288 -7.39 -4.14 19.83
N GLU A 289 -6.19 -4.45 19.33
CA GLU A 289 -5.70 -5.83 19.24
C GLU A 289 -5.64 -6.49 20.62
N ALA A 290 -5.12 -5.80 21.64
CA ALA A 290 -5.05 -6.32 23.00
C ALA A 290 -6.42 -6.56 23.66
N ALA A 291 -7.48 -5.93 23.15
CA ALA A 291 -8.85 -6.06 23.64
C ALA A 291 -9.70 -7.10 22.87
N ALA A 292 -9.23 -7.56 21.70
CA ALA A 292 -9.91 -8.50 20.81
C ALA A 292 -9.61 -9.96 21.15
#